data_AF-A0A4R3KVM0-F1
#
_entry.id   AF-A0A4R3KVM0-F1
#
_cell.length_a   1.000
_cell.length_b   1.000
_cell.length_c   1.000
_cell.angle_alpha   90.00
_cell.angle_beta   90.00
_cell.angle_gamma   90.00
#
_symmetry.space_group_name_H-M   'P 1'
#
loop_
_entity.id
_entity.type
_entity.pdbx_description
1 polymer ?
#
loop_
_entity_poly.entity_id
_entity_poly.type
_entity_poly.pdbx_seq_one_letter_code
_entity_poly.pdbx_strand_id
1 'polypeptide(L)'
;MEDCAHYGFKIDPQTFSETQTNKMKRVKILGGVLLVLCLTQHATAQINYHTISYSANILIALDDLTQNKEVNSDRLLKCIPANEDQYVIFYSFSDADRKTYDLAAWGKLQELFFEKAGSDDKFYTALIKLSNYTDGDYAELFRERFDKMIKQDPDRFCRLSRRVEMYYYRIKEYMNTYCN
;
A
#
# COMPACT_ATOMS: atom_id res chain seq x y z
N MET A 1 -21.73 2.72 24.59
CA MET A 1 -22.73 2.37 23.57
C MET A 1 -22.56 3.36 22.44
N GLU A 2 -21.78 2.98 21.44
CA GLU A 2 -21.73 3.62 20.12
C GLU A 2 -21.32 2.51 19.15
N ASP A 3 -22.28 2.09 18.33
CA ASP A 3 -22.20 0.97 17.40
C ASP A 3 -21.26 1.30 16.25
N CYS A 4 -20.15 0.55 16.14
CA CYS A 4 -19.36 0.52 14.91
C CYS A 4 -19.94 -0.54 13.98
N ALA A 5 -20.59 -0.08 12.91
CA ALA A 5 -21.16 -0.91 11.86
C ALA A 5 -20.08 -1.79 11.21
N HIS A 6 -20.29 -3.11 11.28
CA HIS A 6 -19.55 -4.12 10.53
C HIS A 6 -19.75 -3.93 9.01
N TYR A 7 -18.76 -3.37 8.33
CA TYR A 7 -18.62 -3.53 6.88
C TYR A 7 -17.92 -4.86 6.57
N GLY A 8 -18.70 -5.93 6.61
CA GLY A 8 -18.29 -7.24 6.12
C GLY A 8 -18.35 -7.28 4.59
N PHE A 9 -17.24 -7.00 3.92
CA PHE A 9 -17.07 -7.38 2.51
C PHE A 9 -16.80 -8.88 2.44
N LYS A 10 -17.86 -9.67 2.26
CA LYS A 10 -17.74 -11.07 1.80
C LYS A 10 -17.52 -11.04 0.29
N ILE A 11 -16.32 -11.41 -0.16
CA ILE A 11 -16.08 -11.73 -1.57
C ILE A 11 -16.38 -13.21 -1.73
N ASP A 12 -17.50 -13.51 -2.37
CA ASP A 12 -17.90 -14.86 -2.74
C ASP A 12 -17.10 -15.29 -3.99
N PRO A 13 -16.32 -16.40 -3.97
CA PRO A 13 -15.51 -16.82 -5.12
C PRO A 13 -16.30 -17.43 -6.28
N GLN A 14 -17.64 -17.49 -6.24
CA GLN A 14 -18.45 -18.21 -7.22
C GLN A 14 -19.43 -17.33 -8.01
N THR A 15 -18.92 -16.37 -8.78
CA THR A 15 -19.67 -15.82 -9.93
C THR A 15 -18.75 -15.63 -11.13
N PHE A 16 -18.13 -16.73 -11.55
CA PHE A 16 -17.50 -16.84 -12.86
C PHE A 16 -18.06 -18.06 -13.60
N SER A 17 -19.31 -17.97 -14.03
CA SER A 17 -19.84 -18.71 -15.18
C SER A 17 -21.30 -18.27 -15.40
N GLU A 18 -21.72 -18.32 -16.66
CA GLU A 18 -23.13 -18.21 -17.11
C GLU A 18 -23.74 -16.81 -17.21
N THR A 19 -23.48 -16.14 -18.34
CA THR A 19 -24.58 -15.71 -19.24
C THR A 19 -24.06 -15.34 -20.63
N GLN A 20 -23.83 -16.37 -21.44
CA GLN A 20 -23.89 -16.26 -22.90
C GLN A 20 -25.04 -17.16 -23.35
N THR A 21 -26.17 -16.57 -23.72
CA THR A 21 -26.97 -16.98 -24.88
C THR A 21 -28.18 -16.05 -25.04
N ASN A 22 -28.49 -15.75 -26.31
CA ASN A 22 -29.73 -15.14 -26.80
C ASN A 22 -29.93 -13.64 -26.44
N LYS A 23 -30.11 -12.70 -27.37
CA LYS A 23 -30.69 -12.75 -28.72
C LYS A 23 -30.21 -11.52 -29.51
N MET A 24 -29.90 -11.71 -30.78
CA MET A 24 -29.75 -10.60 -31.74
C MET A 24 -31.04 -9.78 -31.80
N LYS A 25 -30.95 -8.50 -31.45
CA LYS A 25 -31.79 -7.45 -32.05
C LYS A 25 -30.87 -6.39 -32.63
N ARG A 26 -30.92 -6.27 -33.95
CA ARG A 26 -30.24 -5.23 -34.74
C ARG A 26 -30.72 -3.86 -34.27
N VAL A 27 -29.82 -3.10 -33.65
CA VAL A 27 -30.02 -1.66 -33.45
C VAL A 27 -28.90 -0.96 -34.21
N LYS A 28 -29.24 -0.45 -35.39
CA LYS A 28 -28.44 0.54 -36.12
C LYS A 28 -28.59 1.87 -35.39
N ILE A 29 -27.67 2.21 -34.49
CA ILE A 29 -27.44 3.58 -34.05
C ILE A 29 -25.95 3.85 -34.25
N LEU A 30 -25.66 4.62 -35.30
CA LEU A 30 -24.33 5.05 -35.71
C LEU A 30 -23.73 6.02 -34.67
N GLY A 31 -22.50 5.75 -34.26
CA GLY A 31 -21.42 6.75 -34.36
C GLY A 31 -20.94 7.50 -33.11
N GLY A 32 -21.64 7.44 -31.96
CA GLY A 32 -21.26 8.27 -30.79
C GLY A 32 -20.91 7.55 -29.49
N VAL A 33 -21.34 6.28 -29.31
CA VAL A 33 -21.31 5.60 -28.00
C VAL A 33 -20.18 4.58 -27.87
N LEU A 34 -19.51 4.22 -28.96
CA LEU A 34 -18.50 3.15 -28.96
C LEU A 34 -17.13 3.57 -28.38
N LEU A 35 -16.88 4.87 -28.19
CA LEU A 35 -15.58 5.37 -27.72
C LEU A 35 -15.46 5.43 -26.20
N VAL A 36 -16.58 5.40 -25.47
CA VAL A 36 -16.59 5.45 -23.99
C VAL A 36 -16.35 4.07 -23.35
N LEU A 37 -16.72 2.98 -24.02
CA LEU A 37 -16.58 1.61 -23.48
C LEU A 37 -15.14 1.05 -23.58
N CYS A 38 -14.28 1.60 -24.44
CA CYS A 38 -12.91 1.09 -24.61
C CYS A 38 -11.94 1.64 -23.56
N LEU A 39 -12.20 2.85 -23.05
CA LEU A 39 -11.35 3.52 -22.05
C LEU A 39 -11.52 2.96 -20.63
N THR A 40 -12.70 2.44 -20.29
CA THR A 40 -12.97 1.91 -18.95
C THR A 40 -12.35 0.53 -18.71
N GLN A 41 -12.13 -0.29 -19.75
CA GLN A 41 -11.49 -1.61 -19.62
C GLN A 41 -9.97 -1.51 -19.38
N HIS A 42 -9.32 -0.49 -19.92
CA HIS A 42 -7.87 -0.30 -19.73
C HIS A 42 -7.54 0.15 -18.31
N ALA A 43 -8.35 1.04 -17.72
CA ALA A 43 -8.14 1.54 -16.37
C ALA A 43 -8.32 0.43 -15.31
N THR A 44 -9.34 -0.43 -15.44
CA THR A 44 -9.59 -1.53 -14.50
C THR A 44 -8.52 -2.63 -14.57
N ALA A 45 -7.99 -2.92 -15.77
CA ALA A 45 -6.89 -3.87 -15.93
C ALA A 45 -5.58 -3.37 -15.29
N GLN A 46 -5.27 -2.07 -15.38
CA GLN A 46 -4.08 -1.49 -14.75
C GLN A 46 -4.14 -1.51 -13.23
N ILE A 47 -5.29 -1.16 -12.63
CA ILE A 47 -5.48 -1.19 -11.17
C ILE A 47 -5.28 -2.63 -10.65
N ASN A 48 -5.86 -3.63 -11.32
CA ASN A 48 -5.70 -5.03 -10.92
C ASN A 48 -4.26 -5.56 -11.06
N TYR A 49 -3.51 -5.13 -12.08
CA TYR A 49 -2.12 -5.56 -12.23
C TYR A 49 -1.21 -5.00 -11.11
N HIS A 50 -1.37 -3.72 -10.78
CA HIS A 50 -0.55 -3.07 -9.74
C HIS A 50 -0.82 -3.64 -8.35
N THR A 51 -2.08 -3.96 -8.03
CA THR A 51 -2.44 -4.57 -6.74
C THR A 51 -1.94 -6.01 -6.59
N ILE A 52 -2.07 -6.83 -7.64
CA ILE A 52 -1.54 -8.20 -7.66
C ILE A 52 -0.02 -8.20 -7.52
N SER A 53 0.66 -7.32 -8.27
CA SER A 53 2.13 -7.21 -8.22
C SER A 53 2.62 -6.79 -6.82
N TYR A 54 1.93 -5.86 -6.18
CA TYR A 54 2.29 -5.40 -4.84
C TYR A 54 2.14 -6.50 -3.78
N SER A 55 0.97 -7.14 -3.72
CA SER A 55 0.72 -8.25 -2.77
C SER A 55 1.69 -9.40 -2.97
N ALA A 56 2.01 -9.75 -4.22
CA ALA A 56 3.00 -10.77 -4.53
C ALA A 56 4.40 -10.44 -4.01
N ASN A 57 4.83 -9.17 -4.07
CA ASN A 57 6.12 -8.76 -3.51
C ASN A 57 6.18 -8.95 -1.99
N ILE A 58 5.10 -8.61 -1.28
CA ILE A 58 5.00 -8.83 0.17
C ILE A 58 5.07 -10.33 0.47
N LEU A 59 4.23 -11.14 -0.17
CA LEU A 59 4.19 -12.59 0.09
C LEU A 59 5.53 -13.27 -0.17
N ILE A 60 6.23 -12.90 -1.24
CA ILE A 60 7.58 -13.43 -1.53
C ILE A 60 8.57 -12.99 -0.45
N ALA A 61 8.55 -11.73 -0.03
CA ALA A 61 9.43 -11.24 1.03
C ALA A 61 9.16 -11.94 2.36
N LEU A 62 7.89 -12.23 2.68
CA LEU A 62 7.52 -12.97 3.89
C LEU A 62 7.97 -14.43 3.84
N ASP A 63 7.84 -15.08 2.68
CA ASP A 63 8.35 -16.44 2.47
C ASP A 63 9.87 -16.49 2.63
N ASP A 64 10.60 -15.55 2.04
CA ASP A 64 12.06 -15.41 2.21
C ASP A 64 12.42 -15.26 3.69
N LEU A 65 11.75 -14.35 4.42
CA LEU A 65 12.02 -14.13 5.85
C LEU A 65 11.69 -15.34 6.72
N THR A 66 10.60 -16.04 6.42
CA THR A 66 10.20 -17.29 7.11
C THR A 66 11.28 -18.37 6.93
N GLN A 67 11.89 -18.41 5.75
CA GLN A 67 13.00 -19.32 5.43
C GLN A 67 14.38 -18.78 5.86
N ASN A 68 14.43 -17.68 6.63
CA ASN A 68 15.66 -16.99 7.04
C ASN A 68 16.56 -16.55 5.89
N LYS A 69 15.99 -16.28 4.71
CA LYS A 69 16.68 -15.70 3.56
C LYS A 69 16.70 -14.18 3.66
N GLU A 70 17.72 -13.58 3.05
CA GLU A 70 17.81 -12.13 2.91
C GLU A 70 16.82 -11.65 1.84
N VAL A 71 16.05 -10.61 2.16
CA VAL A 71 15.22 -9.91 1.19
C VAL A 71 16.05 -8.83 0.51
N ASN A 72 16.22 -8.94 -0.82
CA ASN A 72 16.93 -7.94 -1.60
C ASN A 72 16.31 -6.54 -1.44
N SER A 73 17.14 -5.50 -1.32
CA SER A 73 16.71 -4.10 -1.14
C SER A 73 15.69 -3.61 -2.16
N ASP A 74 15.79 -3.98 -3.44
CA ASP A 74 14.81 -3.56 -4.45
C ASP A 74 13.45 -4.19 -4.23
N ARG A 75 13.40 -5.44 -3.75
CA ARG A 75 12.14 -6.09 -3.36
C ARG A 75 11.58 -5.46 -2.09
N LEU A 76 12.44 -5.23 -1.11
CA LEU A 76 12.04 -4.63 0.16
C LEU A 76 11.44 -3.23 -0.06
N LEU A 77 12.04 -2.41 -0.92
CA LEU A 77 11.51 -1.09 -1.28
C LEU A 77 10.13 -1.19 -1.97
N LYS A 78 9.91 -2.21 -2.81
CA LYS A 78 8.61 -2.49 -3.45
C LYS A 78 7.53 -2.99 -2.47
N CYS A 79 7.90 -3.35 -1.25
CA CYS A 79 6.96 -3.74 -0.19
C CYS A 79 6.50 -2.55 0.66
N ILE A 80 7.04 -1.34 0.44
CA ILE A 80 6.58 -0.12 1.11
C ILE A 80 5.46 0.49 0.26
N PRO A 81 4.28 0.77 0.82
CA PRO A 81 3.19 1.39 0.08
C PRO A 81 3.60 2.74 -0.54
N ALA A 82 3.36 2.89 -1.83
CA ALA A 82 3.58 4.14 -2.56
C ALA A 82 2.32 5.01 -2.68
N ASN A 83 1.14 4.45 -2.40
CA ASN A 83 -0.17 5.10 -2.48
C ASN A 83 -1.17 4.45 -1.52
N GLU A 84 -2.38 5.01 -1.46
CA GLU A 84 -3.47 4.57 -0.58
C GLU A 84 -3.93 3.14 -0.88
N ASP A 85 -4.10 2.76 -2.15
CA ASP A 85 -4.52 1.40 -2.53
C ASP A 85 -3.53 0.34 -2.04
N GLN A 86 -2.23 0.60 -2.19
CA GLN A 86 -1.19 -0.27 -1.66
C GLN A 86 -1.16 -0.27 -0.13
N TYR A 87 -1.48 0.85 0.51
CA TYR A 87 -1.58 0.93 1.96
C TYR A 87 -2.72 0.06 2.50
N VAL A 88 -3.90 0.09 1.85
CA VAL A 88 -5.02 -0.79 2.22
C VAL A 88 -4.64 -2.26 2.13
N ILE A 89 -3.95 -2.65 1.06
CA ILE A 89 -3.44 -4.03 0.92
C ILE A 89 -2.43 -4.34 2.02
N PHE A 90 -1.46 -3.47 2.25
CA PHE A 90 -0.44 -3.62 3.30
C PHE A 90 -1.07 -3.78 4.68
N TYR A 91 -2.03 -2.93 5.02
CA TYR A 91 -2.76 -2.98 6.30
C TYR A 91 -3.59 -4.26 6.42
N SER A 92 -4.06 -4.84 5.33
CA SER A 92 -4.75 -6.13 5.39
C SER A 92 -3.85 -7.28 5.89
N PHE A 93 -2.51 -7.14 5.84
CA PHE A 93 -1.56 -8.08 6.44
C PHE A 93 -1.37 -7.89 7.96
N SER A 94 -2.02 -6.93 8.60
CA SER A 94 -2.11 -6.92 10.07
C SER A 94 -3.31 -7.71 10.62
N ASP A 95 -4.29 -8.06 9.78
CA ASP A 95 -5.49 -8.78 10.19
C ASP A 95 -5.17 -10.23 10.59
N ALA A 96 -5.57 -10.62 11.80
CA ALA A 96 -5.33 -11.94 12.35
C ALA A 96 -6.12 -13.06 11.69
N ASP A 97 -7.30 -12.73 11.18
CA ASP A 97 -8.26 -13.72 10.69
C ASP A 97 -7.99 -14.12 9.24
N ARG A 98 -7.03 -13.47 8.57
CA ARG A 98 -6.68 -13.68 7.16
C ARG A 98 -5.32 -14.34 6.94
N LYS A 99 -4.67 -14.83 8.00
CA LYS A 99 -3.24 -15.19 7.96
C LYS A 99 -2.95 -16.47 7.18
N THR A 100 -2.20 -16.30 6.10
CA THR A 100 -1.51 -17.39 5.38
C THR A 100 0.02 -17.32 5.54
N TYR A 101 0.52 -16.40 6.37
CA TYR A 101 1.95 -16.08 6.53
C TYR A 101 2.35 -16.00 8.01
N ASP A 102 3.66 -16.05 8.27
CA ASP A 102 4.24 -15.92 9.61
C ASP A 102 4.22 -14.46 10.10
N LEU A 103 3.65 -14.24 11.28
CA LEU A 103 3.59 -12.94 11.96
C LEU A 103 4.95 -12.39 12.35
N ALA A 104 5.89 -13.26 12.73
CA ALA A 104 7.24 -12.85 13.05
C ALA A 104 7.94 -12.31 11.80
N ALA A 105 7.74 -12.98 10.64
CA ALA A 105 8.21 -12.49 9.36
C ALA A 105 7.58 -11.14 8.98
N TRP A 106 6.29 -10.94 9.26
CA TRP A 106 5.61 -9.66 9.03
C TRP A 106 6.19 -8.53 9.88
N GLY A 107 6.41 -8.76 11.18
CA GLY A 107 7.06 -7.78 12.05
C GLY A 107 8.47 -7.44 11.57
N LYS A 108 9.26 -8.46 11.22
CA LYS A 108 10.62 -8.30 10.71
C LYS A 108 10.67 -7.54 9.38
N LEU A 109 9.71 -7.75 8.49
CA LEU A 109 9.62 -7.00 7.22
C LEU A 109 9.53 -5.50 7.47
N GLN A 110 8.70 -5.09 8.43
CA GLN A 110 8.52 -3.68 8.79
C GLN A 110 9.76 -3.09 9.46
N GLU A 111 10.46 -3.87 10.29
CA GLU A 111 11.74 -3.46 10.90
C GLU A 111 12.79 -3.16 9.84
N LEU A 112 12.92 -4.03 8.85
CA LEU A 112 13.85 -3.86 7.73
C LEU A 112 13.62 -2.55 6.97
N PHE A 113 12.38 -2.05 6.87
CA PHE A 113 12.12 -0.76 6.23
C PHE A 113 12.83 0.39 6.96
N PHE A 114 12.69 0.45 8.29
CA PHE A 114 13.31 1.49 9.11
C PHE A 114 14.82 1.31 9.22
N GLU A 115 15.31 0.07 9.33
CA GLU A 115 16.75 -0.21 9.32
C GLU A 115 17.42 0.28 8.04
N LYS A 116 16.84 -0.02 6.87
CA LYS A 116 17.36 0.47 5.58
C LYS A 116 17.25 1.99 5.45
N ALA A 117 16.16 2.58 5.93
CA ALA A 117 16.01 4.05 5.93
C ALA A 117 17.12 4.76 6.72
N GLY A 118 17.68 4.11 7.76
CA GLY A 118 18.84 4.61 8.49
C GLY A 118 20.05 4.95 7.60
N SER A 119 20.22 4.28 6.46
CA SER A 119 21.37 4.48 5.55
C SER A 119 21.01 4.82 4.10
N ASP A 120 19.77 4.62 3.66
CA ASP A 120 19.34 4.79 2.25
C ASP A 120 18.21 5.82 2.11
N ASP A 121 18.47 6.89 1.35
CA ASP A 121 17.52 7.99 1.09
C ASP A 121 16.26 7.53 0.35
N LYS A 122 16.33 6.44 -0.45
CA LYS A 122 15.14 5.89 -1.13
C LYS A 122 14.16 5.32 -0.11
N PHE A 123 14.66 4.57 0.85
CA PHE A 123 13.84 4.01 1.94
C PHE A 123 13.31 5.12 2.84
N TYR A 124 14.17 6.07 3.21
CA TYR A 124 13.75 7.23 4.00
C TYR A 124 12.62 8.00 3.30
N THR A 125 12.78 8.29 2.01
CA THR A 125 11.75 8.98 1.20
C THR A 125 10.47 8.15 1.08
N ALA A 126 10.57 6.83 0.94
CA ALA A 126 9.41 5.94 0.90
C ALA A 126 8.63 5.97 2.22
N LEU A 127 9.32 6.00 3.37
CA LEU A 127 8.68 6.14 4.68
C LEU A 127 8.03 7.51 4.88
N ILE A 128 8.64 8.59 4.40
CA ILE A 128 7.99 9.91 4.37
C ILE A 128 6.68 9.82 3.57
N LYS A 129 6.70 9.19 2.38
CA LYS A 129 5.48 9.02 1.56
C LYS A 129 4.43 8.16 2.27
N LEU A 130 4.83 7.04 2.87
CA LEU A 130 3.94 6.14 3.62
C LEU A 130 3.22 6.87 4.76
N SER A 131 3.86 7.83 5.40
CA SER A 131 3.25 8.61 6.48
C SER A 131 1.99 9.40 6.05
N ASN A 132 1.79 9.65 4.75
CA ASN A 132 0.57 10.26 4.24
C ASN A 132 -0.67 9.36 4.39
N TYR A 133 -0.49 8.04 4.35
CA TYR A 133 -1.59 7.07 4.34
C TYR A 133 -1.74 6.31 5.66
N THR A 134 -0.72 6.41 6.51
CA THR A 134 -0.64 5.63 7.75
C THR A 134 -1.70 6.08 8.75
N ASP A 135 -2.60 5.16 9.10
CA ASP A 135 -3.72 5.39 10.03
C ASP A 135 -4.09 4.13 10.86
N GLY A 136 -5.02 4.27 11.80
CA GLY A 136 -5.49 3.18 12.66
C GLY A 136 -4.41 2.64 13.62
N ASP A 137 -4.51 1.34 13.96
CA ASP A 137 -3.62 0.70 14.94
C ASP A 137 -2.16 0.65 14.47
N TYR A 138 -1.95 0.56 13.16
CA TYR A 138 -0.61 0.61 12.56
C TYR A 138 0.07 1.98 12.79
N ALA A 139 -0.71 3.05 12.88
CA ALA A 139 -0.16 4.40 12.96
C ALA A 139 0.57 4.72 14.25
N GLU A 140 0.27 4.04 15.36
CA GLU A 140 0.99 4.27 16.61
C GLU A 140 2.43 3.76 16.52
N LEU A 141 2.60 2.47 16.17
CA LEU A 141 3.92 1.86 16.00
C LEU A 141 4.74 2.56 14.91
N PHE A 142 4.10 2.90 13.79
CA PHE A 142 4.77 3.66 12.73
C PHE A 142 5.26 5.01 13.25
N ARG A 143 4.41 5.78 13.96
CA ARG A 143 4.78 7.11 14.47
C ARG A 143 5.96 7.06 15.42
N GLU A 144 5.98 6.09 16.34
CA GLU A 144 7.10 5.95 17.28
C GLU A 144 8.43 5.75 16.54
N ARG A 145 8.46 4.82 15.58
CA ARG A 145 9.67 4.50 14.80
C ARG A 145 10.05 5.66 13.87
N PHE A 146 9.08 6.29 13.23
CA PHE A 146 9.28 7.41 12.32
C PHE A 146 9.80 8.65 13.06
N ASP A 147 9.25 8.96 14.23
CA ASP A 147 9.73 10.05 15.09
C ASP A 147 11.16 9.81 15.57
N LYS A 148 11.50 8.59 15.97
CA LYS A 148 12.87 8.20 16.31
C LYS A 148 13.82 8.39 15.13
N MET A 149 13.41 7.98 13.93
CA MET A 149 14.21 8.13 12.70
C MET A 149 14.44 9.62 12.35
N ILE A 150 13.44 10.48 12.55
CA ILE A 150 13.58 11.93 12.33
C ILE A 150 14.53 12.55 13.35
N LYS A 151 14.38 12.21 14.64
CA LYS A 151 15.24 12.71 15.72
C LYS A 151 16.72 12.34 15.54
N GLN A 152 17.01 11.23 14.88
CA GLN A 152 18.38 10.80 14.59
C GLN A 152 19.07 11.67 13.54
N ASP A 153 18.34 12.20 12.56
CA ASP A 153 18.89 13.06 11.50
C ASP A 153 17.82 14.05 10.98
N PRO A 154 17.55 15.14 11.74
CA PRO A 154 16.52 16.12 11.37
C PRO A 154 16.83 16.81 10.03
N ASP A 155 18.10 17.09 9.75
CA ASP A 155 18.53 17.76 8.51
C ASP A 155 18.21 16.90 7.28
N ARG A 156 18.43 15.58 7.37
CA ARG A 156 18.04 14.64 6.33
C ARG A 156 16.54 14.57 6.16
N PHE A 157 15.77 14.53 7.25
CA PHE A 157 14.31 14.62 7.16
C PHE A 157 13.88 15.89 6.41
N CYS A 158 14.40 17.05 6.79
CA CYS A 158 14.03 18.34 6.21
C CYS A 158 14.44 18.47 4.74
N ARG A 159 15.60 17.94 4.36
CA ARG A 159 16.05 17.92 2.96
C ARG A 159 15.16 17.05 2.07
N LEU A 160 14.77 15.87 2.57
CA LEU A 160 14.00 14.90 1.80
C LEU A 160 12.51 15.23 1.76
N SER A 161 11.92 15.70 2.87
CA SER A 161 10.50 16.04 2.96
C SER A 161 10.09 17.16 2.00
N ARG A 162 10.97 18.14 1.75
CA ARG A 162 10.77 19.21 0.75
C ARG A 162 10.62 18.70 -0.68
N ARG A 163 11.03 17.47 -0.97
CA ARG A 163 10.97 16.84 -2.32
C ARG A 163 9.77 15.90 -2.47
N VAL A 164 8.99 15.69 -1.42
CA VAL A 164 7.83 14.82 -1.42
C VAL A 164 6.59 15.69 -1.53
N GLU A 165 5.68 15.32 -2.44
CA GLU A 165 4.38 15.96 -2.50
C GLU A 165 3.55 15.57 -1.27
N MET A 166 3.16 16.58 -0.48
CA MET A 166 2.50 16.39 0.79
C MET A 166 1.01 16.67 0.67
N TYR A 167 0.21 15.63 0.79
CA TYR A 167 -1.25 15.74 0.74
C TYR A 167 -1.88 15.88 2.14
N TYR A 168 -1.18 15.44 3.19
CA TYR A 168 -1.76 15.31 4.53
C TYR A 168 -1.15 16.26 5.58
N TYR A 169 -1.97 16.57 6.58
CA TYR A 169 -1.63 17.46 7.71
C TYR A 169 -0.49 16.92 8.58
N ARG A 170 -0.34 15.59 8.69
CA ARG A 170 0.63 14.96 9.61
C ARG A 170 2.09 15.27 9.28
N ILE A 171 2.48 15.22 8.01
CA ILE A 171 3.86 15.58 7.62
C ILE A 171 4.15 17.05 7.92
N LYS A 172 3.15 17.93 7.77
CA LYS A 172 3.30 19.35 8.09
C LYS A 172 3.61 19.55 9.58
N GLU A 173 3.01 18.77 10.47
CA GLU A 173 3.34 18.81 11.91
C GLU A 173 4.79 18.43 12.16
N TYR A 174 5.28 17.35 11.54
CA TYR A 174 6.70 16.97 11.63
C TYR A 174 7.61 18.07 11.06
N MET A 175 7.29 18.64 9.89
CA MET A 175 8.10 19.73 9.32
C MET A 175 8.12 20.97 10.21
N ASN A 176 6.97 21.36 10.77
CA ASN A 176 6.89 22.48 11.71
C ASN A 176 7.62 22.20 13.03
N THR A 177 7.82 20.92 13.39
CA THR A 177 8.53 20.56 14.62
C THR A 177 10.04 20.52 14.40
N TYR A 178 10.49 19.99 13.26
CA TYR A 178 11.89 19.63 13.05
C TYR A 178 12.65 20.50 12.04
N CYS A 179 11.96 21.30 11.20
CA CYS A 179 12.57 21.99 10.04
C CYS A 179 12.56 23.52 10.12
N ASN A 180 12.37 24.08 11.32
CA ASN A 180 12.42 25.52 11.56
C ASN A 180 13.84 26.05 11.67
#